data_AF-A0AAD4UR67-F1
#
_entry.id   AF-A0AAD4UR67-F1
#
_cell.length_a   1.000
_cell.length_b   1.000
_cell.length_c   1.000
_cell.angle_alpha   90.00
_cell.angle_beta   90.00
_cell.angle_gamma   90.00
#
_symmetry.space_group_name_H-M   'P 1'
#
loop_
_entity.id
_entity.type
_entity.pdbx_description
1 polymer ?
#
loop_
_entity_poly.entity_id
_entity_poly.type
_entity_poly.pdbx_seq_one_letter_code
_entity_poly.pdbx_strand_id
1 'polypeptide(L)'
;MVLLHVKRGDESQFLLQAPGSSELEELTAQVARVYNARLKVQRLCSEMEELAEHGVFLPPNMQGLTDEQIEELKLKDEWGEKCIPSGGSVFKKDDIGRRNGQAPNEKMKQVIKKTIEEAKAIISKKQVEANVCMTMEMVNDALDQLRGAVMIVYPMGLPPYDPVRMEFENKEDLSGTQAGLNVIKESEAQLWWAAKELRRTKKLSDYVGKNEKTKIIVKIQQRGQGAPAREPIISSEEQKQLMLYYHRRQEELKKLEENDDDSCLNSPWADNTALKRHFHGVKDIKWRPR
;
A
#
# COMPACT_ATOMS: atom_id res chain seq x y z
N MET A 1 -0.63 -27.70 -9.69
CA MET A 1 -1.27 -26.38 -9.85
C MET A 1 -0.22 -25.27 -9.91
N VAL A 2 -0.22 -24.50 -10.99
CA VAL A 2 0.72 -23.38 -11.22
C VAL A 2 0.41 -22.24 -10.25
N LEU A 3 1.44 -21.69 -9.63
CA LEU A 3 1.34 -20.54 -8.73
C LEU A 3 1.61 -19.24 -9.51
N LEU A 4 0.61 -18.37 -9.56
CA LEU A 4 0.63 -17.09 -10.25
C LEU A 4 0.87 -15.98 -9.23
N HIS A 5 2.05 -15.37 -9.28
CA HIS A 5 2.34 -14.16 -8.54
C HIS A 5 1.90 -12.95 -9.36
N VAL A 6 0.76 -12.37 -9.00
CA VAL A 6 0.16 -11.23 -9.71
C VAL A 6 0.77 -9.92 -9.21
N LYS A 7 1.32 -9.15 -10.15
CA LYS A 7 1.91 -7.82 -9.92
C LYS A 7 1.22 -6.76 -10.78
N ARG A 8 1.28 -5.51 -10.34
CA ARG A 8 0.95 -4.33 -11.15
C ARG A 8 2.12 -3.35 -11.09
N GLY A 9 2.71 -3.03 -12.24
CA GLY A 9 4.00 -2.31 -12.26
C GLY A 9 5.07 -3.16 -11.59
N ASP A 10 5.64 -2.63 -10.50
CA ASP A 10 6.63 -3.31 -9.67
C ASP A 10 6.04 -3.86 -8.35
N GLU A 11 4.79 -3.51 -8.05
CA GLU A 11 4.14 -3.87 -6.80
C GLU A 11 3.51 -5.26 -6.86
N SER A 12 3.89 -6.11 -5.91
CA SER A 12 3.22 -7.37 -5.59
C SER A 12 1.81 -7.13 -5.08
N GLN A 13 0.82 -7.78 -5.71
CA GLN A 13 -0.59 -7.62 -5.35
C GLN A 13 -1.08 -8.84 -4.57
N PHE A 14 -1.09 -10.03 -5.17
CA PHE A 14 -1.54 -11.28 -4.54
C PHE A 14 -0.98 -12.52 -5.26
N LEU A 15 -1.12 -13.68 -4.62
CA LEU A 15 -0.86 -14.98 -5.24
C LEU A 15 -2.17 -15.65 -5.62
N LEU A 16 -2.21 -16.30 -6.77
CA LEU A 16 -3.36 -17.08 -7.23
C LEU A 16 -2.88 -18.45 -7.70
N GLN A 17 -3.68 -19.49 -7.48
CA GLN A 17 -3.36 -20.83 -7.92
C GLN A 17 -4.33 -21.27 -9.01
N ALA A 18 -3.80 -21.82 -10.11
CA ALA A 18 -4.61 -22.29 -11.23
C ALA A 18 -4.01 -23.56 -11.85
N PRO A 19 -4.86 -24.46 -12.41
CA PRO A 19 -4.36 -25.60 -13.17
C PRO A 19 -3.69 -25.13 -14.47
N GLY A 20 -2.66 -25.86 -14.92
CA GLY A 20 -1.98 -25.56 -16.20
C GLY A 20 -2.89 -25.72 -17.42
N SER A 21 -3.94 -26.53 -17.31
CA SER A 21 -4.96 -26.73 -18.34
C SER A 21 -5.94 -25.57 -18.50
N SER A 22 -5.93 -24.59 -17.58
CA SER A 22 -6.88 -23.47 -17.60
C SER A 22 -6.72 -22.64 -18.86
N GLU A 23 -7.85 -22.19 -19.38
CA GLU A 23 -7.88 -21.23 -20.48
C GLU A 23 -7.45 -19.85 -19.97
N LEU A 24 -6.61 -19.16 -20.74
CA LEU A 24 -6.11 -17.85 -20.34
C LEU A 24 -7.21 -16.80 -20.31
N GLU A 25 -8.29 -16.98 -21.07
CA GLU A 25 -9.47 -16.12 -21.03
C GLU A 25 -10.14 -16.14 -19.65
N GLU A 26 -10.50 -17.33 -19.17
CA GLU A 26 -11.11 -17.52 -17.85
C GLU A 26 -10.15 -17.08 -16.73
N LEU A 27 -8.87 -17.45 -16.85
CA LEU A 27 -7.85 -17.06 -15.87
C LEU A 27 -7.67 -15.53 -15.80
N THR A 28 -7.68 -14.85 -16.96
CA THR A 28 -7.57 -13.38 -17.00
C THR A 28 -8.78 -12.72 -16.37
N ALA A 29 -9.99 -13.23 -16.64
CA ALA A 29 -11.21 -12.73 -16.01
C ALA A 29 -11.18 -12.97 -14.49
N GLN A 30 -10.77 -14.14 -14.04
CA GLN A 30 -10.63 -14.48 -12.62
C GLN A 30 -9.61 -13.58 -11.91
N VAL A 31 -8.42 -13.38 -12.50
CA VAL A 31 -7.39 -12.50 -11.93
C VAL A 31 -7.90 -11.05 -11.87
N ALA A 32 -8.58 -10.57 -12.90
CA ALA A 32 -9.17 -9.23 -12.90
C ALA A 32 -10.27 -9.08 -11.82
N ARG A 33 -11.14 -10.08 -11.64
CA ARG A 33 -12.16 -10.10 -10.58
C ARG A 33 -11.54 -10.02 -9.18
N VAL A 34 -10.57 -10.89 -8.88
CA VAL A 34 -9.88 -10.89 -7.58
C VAL A 34 -9.17 -9.55 -7.36
N TYR A 35 -8.50 -9.03 -8.40
CA TYR A 35 -7.83 -7.74 -8.33
C TYR A 35 -8.79 -6.59 -8.01
N ASN A 36 -9.92 -6.50 -8.72
CA ASN A 36 -10.91 -5.45 -8.49
C ASN A 36 -11.62 -5.61 -7.15
N ALA A 37 -11.97 -6.82 -6.76
CA ALA A 37 -12.60 -7.11 -5.47
C ALA A 37 -11.66 -6.74 -4.30
N ARG A 38 -10.36 -7.00 -4.46
CA ARG A 38 -9.34 -6.55 -3.51
C ARG A 38 -9.28 -5.03 -3.38
N LEU A 39 -9.29 -4.30 -4.51
CA LEU A 39 -9.34 -2.83 -4.50
C LEU A 39 -10.62 -2.33 -3.84
N LYS A 40 -11.75 -3.00 -4.07
CA LYS A 40 -13.04 -2.69 -3.48
C LYS A 40 -13.00 -2.77 -1.96
N VAL A 41 -12.50 -3.87 -1.40
CA VAL A 41 -12.35 -4.01 0.05
C VAL A 41 -11.40 -2.96 0.61
N GLN A 42 -10.32 -2.63 -0.10
CA GLN A 42 -9.41 -1.57 0.34
C GLN A 42 -10.11 -0.20 0.43
N ARG A 43 -10.97 0.15 -0.54
CA ARG A 43 -11.79 1.37 -0.50
C ARG A 43 -12.77 1.34 0.67
N LEU A 44 -13.51 0.24 0.81
CA LEU A 44 -14.46 0.05 1.91
C LEU A 44 -13.80 0.20 3.27
N CYS A 45 -12.61 -0.37 3.46
CA CYS A 45 -11.86 -0.22 4.71
C CYS A 45 -11.55 1.26 5.00
N SER A 46 -11.12 2.05 4.01
CA SER A 46 -10.87 3.49 4.20
C SER A 46 -12.14 4.27 4.55
N GLU A 47 -13.24 4.03 3.84
CA GLU A 47 -14.53 4.70 4.12
C GLU A 47 -15.13 4.28 5.47
N MET A 48 -14.91 3.03 5.90
CA MET A 48 -15.33 2.55 7.21
C MET A 48 -14.48 3.11 8.35
N GLU A 49 -13.20 3.43 8.11
CA GLU A 49 -12.38 4.16 9.09
C GLU A 49 -12.98 5.53 9.36
N GLU A 50 -13.35 6.27 8.31
CA GLU A 50 -14.02 7.57 8.46
C GLU A 50 -15.41 7.45 9.08
N LEU A 51 -16.19 6.41 8.74
CA LEU A 51 -17.49 6.12 9.35
C LEU A 51 -17.35 5.92 10.87
N ALA A 52 -16.31 5.21 11.29
CA ALA A 52 -16.03 4.96 12.69
C ALA A 52 -15.55 6.22 13.43
N GLU A 53 -14.99 7.20 12.72
CA GLU A 53 -14.45 8.44 13.26
C GLU A 53 -15.50 9.54 13.35
N HIS A 54 -16.28 9.75 12.29
CA HIS A 54 -17.12 10.92 12.07
C HIS A 54 -18.59 10.59 11.81
N GLY A 55 -18.95 9.31 11.75
CA GLY A 55 -20.32 8.89 11.51
C GLY A 55 -20.74 8.91 10.04
N VAL A 56 -22.04 8.96 9.83
CA VAL A 56 -22.69 8.74 8.53
C VAL A 56 -22.49 9.92 7.59
N PHE A 57 -22.55 9.65 6.28
CA PHE A 57 -22.43 10.71 5.27
C PHE A 57 -23.58 11.72 5.36
N LEU A 58 -23.27 13.00 5.15
CA LEU A 58 -24.30 14.03 4.99
C LEU A 58 -24.98 13.94 3.63
N PRO A 59 -26.24 14.35 3.51
CA PRO A 59 -26.91 14.50 2.24
C PRO A 59 -26.09 15.36 1.25
N PRO A 60 -26.04 15.01 -0.07
CA PRO A 60 -25.22 15.74 -1.05
C PRO A 60 -25.49 17.25 -1.14
N ASN A 61 -26.71 17.68 -0.84
CA ASN A 61 -27.13 19.09 -0.79
C ASN A 61 -26.61 19.86 0.43
N MET A 62 -26.08 19.18 1.45
CA MET A 62 -25.54 19.77 2.68
C MET A 62 -24.02 19.69 2.76
N GLN A 63 -23.37 18.91 1.89
CA GLN A 63 -21.92 18.73 1.91
C GLN A 63 -21.20 20.01 1.48
N GLY A 64 -20.19 20.42 2.26
CA GLY A 64 -19.36 21.59 1.95
C GLY A 64 -20.00 22.96 2.22
N LEU A 65 -21.20 22.99 2.79
CA LEU A 65 -21.82 24.21 3.31
C LEU A 65 -21.35 24.47 4.74
N THR A 66 -21.29 25.75 5.14
CA THR A 66 -21.04 26.11 6.54
C THR A 66 -22.28 25.88 7.39
N ASP A 67 -22.09 25.72 8.69
CA ASP A 67 -23.18 25.54 9.66
C ASP A 67 -24.21 26.69 9.55
N GLU A 68 -23.74 27.93 9.30
CA GLU A 68 -24.58 29.12 9.08
C GLU A 68 -25.44 29.03 7.81
N GLN A 69 -24.87 28.55 6.69
CA GLN A 69 -25.60 28.39 5.43
C GLN A 69 -26.66 27.30 5.54
N ILE A 70 -26.39 26.25 6.31
CA ILE A 70 -27.35 25.16 6.56
C ILE A 70 -28.56 25.70 7.35
N GLU A 71 -28.33 26.55 8.36
CA GLU A 71 -29.39 27.18 9.14
C GLU A 71 -30.22 28.17 8.30
N GLU A 72 -29.57 28.98 7.46
CA GLU A 72 -30.24 29.92 6.55
C GLU A 72 -31.13 29.20 5.54
N LEU A 73 -30.62 28.11 4.95
CA LEU A 73 -31.33 27.29 3.97
C LEU A 73 -32.32 26.32 4.62
N LYS A 74 -32.35 26.23 5.95
CA LYS A 74 -33.20 25.33 6.76
C LYS A 74 -33.10 23.86 6.30
N LEU A 75 -31.92 23.45 5.86
CA LEU A 75 -31.68 22.07 5.43
C LEU A 75 -31.63 21.17 6.66
N LYS A 76 -32.33 20.03 6.59
CA LYS A 76 -32.37 19.04 7.68
C LYS A 76 -31.84 17.70 7.19
N ASP A 77 -31.04 17.06 8.03
CA ASP A 77 -30.58 15.70 7.78
C ASP A 77 -31.65 14.69 8.22
N GLU A 78 -32.49 14.28 7.27
CA GLU A 78 -33.55 13.28 7.49
C GLU A 78 -33.01 11.88 7.83
N TRP A 79 -31.75 11.60 7.48
CA TRP A 79 -31.13 10.30 7.67
C TRP A 79 -30.29 10.24 8.93
N GLY A 80 -29.77 11.36 9.42
CA GLY A 80 -29.11 11.46 10.71
C GLY A 80 -29.99 10.96 11.88
N GLU A 81 -31.29 11.24 11.84
CA GLU A 81 -32.24 10.77 12.87
C GLU A 81 -32.60 9.27 12.72
N LYS A 82 -32.50 8.72 11.52
CA LYS A 82 -32.85 7.31 11.23
C LYS A 82 -31.66 6.38 11.43
N CYS A 83 -30.46 6.85 11.10
CA CYS A 83 -29.22 6.08 11.10
C CYS A 83 -28.41 6.31 12.38
N ILE A 84 -29.03 6.07 13.53
CA ILE A 84 -28.36 6.21 14.83
C ILE A 84 -27.53 4.95 15.10
N PRO A 85 -26.26 5.09 15.49
CA PRO A 85 -25.44 3.94 15.85
C PRO A 85 -25.96 3.23 17.11
N SER A 86 -25.83 1.91 17.14
CA SER A 86 -26.16 1.06 18.28
C SER A 86 -25.43 1.52 19.54
N GLY A 87 -26.18 1.92 20.57
CA GLY A 87 -25.61 2.38 21.84
C GLY A 87 -25.26 3.87 21.91
N GLY A 88 -25.77 4.68 20.96
CA GLY A 88 -25.70 6.14 20.98
C GLY A 88 -24.53 6.72 20.19
N SER A 89 -24.63 8.01 19.88
CA SER A 89 -23.64 8.77 19.10
C SER A 89 -22.81 9.70 19.97
N VAL A 90 -21.51 9.80 19.68
CA VAL A 90 -20.60 10.80 20.24
C VAL A 90 -20.30 11.82 19.15
N PHE A 91 -20.46 13.10 19.46
CA PHE A 91 -20.22 14.16 18.48
C PHE A 91 -18.72 14.37 18.27
N LYS A 92 -18.25 14.14 17.04
CA LYS A 92 -16.89 14.46 16.58
C LYS A 92 -17.00 15.09 15.19
N LYS A 93 -16.80 16.41 15.12
CA LYS A 93 -16.88 17.16 13.85
C LYS A 93 -15.92 16.57 12.81
N ASP A 94 -16.39 16.51 11.57
CA ASP A 94 -15.59 16.19 10.41
C ASP A 94 -14.92 17.47 9.89
N ASP A 95 -13.59 17.46 9.80
CA ASP A 95 -12.81 18.61 9.31
C ASP A 95 -13.06 18.86 7.81
N ILE A 96 -13.50 17.82 7.07
CA ILE A 96 -13.77 17.88 5.63
C ILE A 96 -15.22 18.33 5.36
N GLY A 97 -16.11 18.23 6.36
CA GLY A 97 -17.53 18.62 6.24
C GLY A 97 -18.36 17.72 5.32
N ARG A 98 -17.99 16.44 5.20
CA ARG A 98 -18.72 15.45 4.39
C ARG A 98 -19.63 14.56 5.22
N ARG A 99 -19.26 14.31 6.47
CA ARG A 99 -19.99 13.45 7.42
C ARG A 99 -20.68 14.29 8.49
N ASN A 100 -21.72 13.73 9.09
CA ASN A 100 -22.59 14.44 10.03
C ASN A 100 -21.98 14.66 11.42
N GLY A 101 -20.82 14.06 11.69
CA GLY A 101 -20.10 14.17 12.96
C GLY A 101 -20.69 13.31 14.08
N GLN A 102 -21.72 12.50 13.82
CA GLN A 102 -22.32 11.60 14.81
C GLN A 102 -21.60 10.25 14.81
N ALA A 103 -20.44 10.21 15.47
CA ALA A 103 -19.61 9.02 15.53
C ALA A 103 -20.22 7.93 16.42
N PRO A 104 -19.97 6.64 16.13
CA PRO A 104 -20.39 5.54 16.99
C PRO A 104 -19.62 5.55 18.33
N ASN A 105 -20.23 4.97 19.36
CA ASN A 105 -19.63 4.82 20.69
C ASN A 105 -18.30 4.04 20.63
N GLU A 106 -17.40 4.23 21.61
CA GLU A 106 -16.04 3.66 21.61
C GLU A 106 -16.02 2.14 21.41
N LYS A 107 -16.96 1.42 22.04
CA LYS A 107 -17.08 -0.04 21.87
C LYS A 107 -17.41 -0.43 20.43
N MET A 108 -18.33 0.28 19.78
CA MET A 108 -18.72 0.03 18.39
C MET A 108 -17.65 0.48 17.40
N LYS A 109 -16.96 1.59 17.71
CA LYS A 109 -15.77 2.03 16.98
C LYS A 109 -14.67 0.96 17.00
N GLN A 110 -14.44 0.31 18.14
CA GLN A 110 -13.49 -0.81 18.23
C GLN A 110 -13.92 -2.03 17.41
N VAL A 111 -15.22 -2.34 17.34
CA VAL A 111 -15.72 -3.42 16.48
C VAL A 111 -15.37 -3.13 15.02
N ILE A 112 -15.70 -1.93 14.51
CA ILE A 112 -15.36 -1.54 13.14
C ILE A 112 -13.85 -1.60 12.91
N LYS A 113 -13.04 -1.01 13.80
CA LYS A 113 -11.57 -1.01 13.66
C LYS A 113 -10.97 -2.42 13.62
N LYS A 114 -11.42 -3.32 14.50
CA LYS A 114 -10.96 -4.72 14.49
C LYS A 114 -11.31 -5.42 13.19
N THR A 115 -12.55 -5.29 12.71
CA THR A 115 -12.96 -5.90 11.44
C THR A 115 -12.22 -5.33 10.24
N ILE A 116 -11.86 -4.04 10.27
CA ILE A 116 -11.02 -3.41 9.24
C ILE A 116 -9.60 -3.99 9.26
N GLU A 117 -9.00 -4.15 10.45
CA GLU A 117 -7.67 -4.74 10.59
C GLU A 117 -7.64 -6.19 10.08
N GLU A 118 -8.68 -6.98 10.40
CA GLU A 118 -8.86 -8.35 9.90
C GLU A 118 -9.00 -8.38 8.37
N ALA A 119 -9.88 -7.56 7.80
CA ALA A 119 -10.05 -7.45 6.35
C ALA A 119 -8.77 -6.96 5.64
N LYS A 120 -8.07 -5.97 6.21
CA LYS A 120 -6.77 -5.50 5.70
C LYS A 120 -5.70 -6.60 5.78
N ALA A 121 -5.71 -7.45 6.81
CA ALA A 121 -4.80 -8.59 6.92
C ALA A 121 -5.07 -9.65 5.84
N ILE A 122 -6.34 -9.87 5.46
CA ILE A 122 -6.74 -10.78 4.37
C ILE A 122 -6.22 -10.29 3.01
N ILE A 123 -6.13 -8.98 2.81
CA ILE A 123 -5.79 -8.37 1.52
C ILE A 123 -4.34 -7.88 1.42
N SER A 124 -3.64 -7.88 2.55
CA SER A 124 -2.31 -7.34 2.69
C SER A 124 -1.31 -7.96 1.70
N LYS A 125 -0.41 -7.11 1.20
CA LYS A 125 0.74 -7.55 0.40
C LYS A 125 1.62 -8.57 1.15
N LYS A 126 1.58 -8.57 2.49
CA LYS A 126 2.28 -9.54 3.35
C LYS A 126 1.85 -11.00 3.11
N GLN A 127 0.63 -11.23 2.60
CA GLN A 127 0.18 -12.58 2.27
C GLN A 127 1.02 -13.23 1.15
N VAL A 128 1.57 -12.41 0.26
CA VAL A 128 2.47 -12.88 -0.80
C VAL A 128 3.77 -13.44 -0.22
N GLU A 129 4.31 -12.79 0.82
CA GLU A 129 5.51 -13.26 1.54
C GLU A 129 5.24 -14.55 2.31
N ALA A 130 4.04 -14.66 2.90
CA ALA A 130 3.56 -15.87 3.58
C ALA A 130 3.19 -17.02 2.62
N ASN A 131 3.30 -16.82 1.30
CA ASN A 131 2.88 -17.77 0.25
C ASN A 131 1.41 -18.22 0.36
N VAL A 132 0.52 -17.37 0.86
CA VAL A 132 -0.92 -17.63 0.92
C VAL A 132 -1.57 -17.21 -0.40
N CYS A 133 -2.36 -18.11 -0.99
CA CYS A 133 -3.11 -17.83 -2.22
C CYS A 133 -4.43 -17.14 -1.89
N MET A 134 -4.78 -16.12 -2.66
CA MET A 134 -6.01 -15.37 -2.53
C MET A 134 -7.06 -15.94 -3.48
N THR A 135 -8.19 -16.36 -2.91
CA THR A 135 -9.36 -16.82 -3.67
C THR A 135 -10.47 -15.77 -3.59
N MET A 136 -11.45 -15.85 -4.51
CA MET A 136 -12.64 -14.99 -4.44
C MET A 136 -13.44 -15.21 -3.16
N GLU A 137 -13.45 -16.43 -2.64
CA GLU A 137 -14.12 -16.78 -1.38
C GLU A 137 -13.55 -15.98 -0.22
N MET A 138 -12.23 -15.95 -0.05
CA MET A 138 -11.58 -15.17 1.01
C MET A 138 -11.90 -13.67 0.92
N VAL A 139 -12.03 -13.13 -0.29
CA VAL A 139 -12.38 -11.72 -0.50
C VAL A 139 -13.86 -11.47 -0.19
N ASN A 140 -14.75 -12.39 -0.56
CA ASN A 140 -16.17 -12.32 -0.21
C ASN A 140 -16.38 -12.46 1.30
N ASP A 141 -15.66 -13.36 1.96
CA ASP A 141 -15.69 -13.50 3.42
C ASP A 141 -15.27 -12.20 4.12
N ALA A 142 -14.23 -11.52 3.60
CA ALA A 142 -13.82 -10.22 4.11
C ALA A 142 -14.90 -9.14 3.88
N LEU A 143 -15.58 -9.15 2.72
CA LEU A 143 -16.71 -8.25 2.45
C LEU A 143 -17.89 -8.50 3.39
N ASP A 144 -18.21 -9.77 3.66
CA ASP A 144 -19.30 -10.16 4.55
C ASP A 144 -18.99 -9.83 6.01
N GLN A 145 -17.73 -9.95 6.45
CA GLN A 145 -17.27 -9.47 7.76
C GLN A 145 -17.47 -7.96 7.91
N LEU A 146 -17.07 -7.17 6.90
CA LEU A 146 -17.27 -5.72 6.90
C LEU A 146 -18.76 -5.36 6.91
N ARG A 147 -19.57 -6.06 6.12
CA ARG A 147 -21.03 -5.87 6.08
C ARG A 147 -21.67 -6.19 7.43
N GLY A 148 -21.27 -7.29 8.07
CA GLY A 148 -21.72 -7.69 9.40
C GLY A 148 -21.37 -6.63 10.45
N ALA A 149 -20.14 -6.10 10.41
CA ALA A 149 -19.72 -5.02 11.30
C ALA A 149 -20.60 -3.76 11.16
N VAL A 150 -20.87 -3.36 9.91
CA VAL A 150 -21.76 -2.21 9.63
C VAL A 150 -23.18 -2.48 10.14
N MET A 151 -23.72 -3.69 9.96
CA MET A 151 -25.05 -4.03 10.48
C MET A 151 -25.14 -4.03 12.01
N ILE A 152 -24.06 -4.40 12.71
CA ILE A 152 -24.00 -4.35 14.17
C ILE A 152 -24.02 -2.90 14.67
N VAL A 153 -23.22 -2.04 14.02
CA VAL A 153 -23.13 -0.63 14.43
C VAL A 153 -24.34 0.18 13.96
N TYR A 154 -24.85 -0.08 12.75
CA TYR A 154 -25.99 0.61 12.14
C TYR A 154 -27.08 -0.39 11.73
N PRO A 155 -27.91 -0.86 12.68
CA PRO A 155 -28.93 -1.89 12.44
C PRO A 155 -30.05 -1.43 11.50
N MET A 156 -30.33 -0.12 11.47
CA MET A 156 -31.28 0.50 10.55
C MET A 156 -30.68 0.73 9.14
N GLY A 157 -29.43 0.34 8.94
CA GLY A 157 -28.68 0.54 7.71
C GLY A 157 -28.09 1.94 7.59
N LEU A 158 -27.32 2.13 6.52
CA LEU A 158 -26.72 3.40 6.15
C LEU A 158 -27.60 4.15 5.13
N PRO A 159 -27.45 5.48 5.00
CA PRO A 159 -28.13 6.27 3.99
C PRO A 159 -27.84 5.75 2.57
N PRO A 160 -28.79 5.87 1.62
CA PRO A 160 -28.65 5.32 0.27
C PRO A 160 -27.51 5.98 -0.52
N TYR A 161 -27.12 7.20 -0.16
CA TYR A 161 -26.03 7.94 -0.80
C TYR A 161 -24.68 7.76 -0.09
N ASP A 162 -24.62 6.97 1.00
CA ASP A 162 -23.37 6.72 1.72
C ASP A 162 -22.44 5.84 0.86
N PRO A 163 -21.15 6.22 0.67
CA PRO A 163 -20.21 5.44 -0.14
C PRO A 163 -20.09 3.98 0.29
N VAL A 164 -20.14 3.69 1.60
CA VAL A 164 -20.03 2.33 2.13
C VAL A 164 -21.21 1.47 1.66
N ARG A 165 -22.42 2.03 1.67
CA ARG A 165 -23.61 1.33 1.18
C ARG A 165 -23.61 1.17 -0.34
N MET A 166 -23.23 2.22 -1.05
CA MET A 166 -23.15 2.21 -2.52
C MET A 166 -22.16 1.16 -3.02
N GLU A 167 -21.03 1.01 -2.34
CA GLU A 167 -20.06 -0.05 -2.63
C GLU A 167 -20.66 -1.44 -2.33
N PHE A 168 -21.35 -1.65 -1.20
CA PHE A 168 -22.02 -2.94 -0.95
C PHE A 168 -23.10 -3.29 -1.98
N GLU A 169 -23.82 -2.31 -2.51
CA GLU A 169 -24.86 -2.49 -3.53
C GLU A 169 -24.31 -2.54 -4.98
N ASN A 170 -22.99 -2.39 -5.17
CA ASN A 170 -22.32 -2.27 -6.48
C ASN A 170 -22.85 -1.12 -7.35
N LYS A 171 -23.29 -0.02 -6.71
CA LYS A 171 -23.77 1.21 -7.38
C LYS A 171 -22.76 2.34 -7.32
N GLU A 172 -21.54 2.04 -6.90
CA GLU A 172 -20.43 2.98 -6.82
C GLU A 172 -20.14 3.67 -8.16
N ASP A 173 -20.09 5.00 -8.16
CA ASP A 173 -19.57 5.76 -9.29
C ASP A 173 -18.09 6.09 -9.04
N LEU A 174 -17.21 5.39 -9.74
CA LEU A 174 -15.76 5.58 -9.63
C LEU A 174 -15.24 6.58 -10.69
N SER A 175 -16.12 7.22 -11.47
CA SER A 175 -15.72 8.21 -12.46
C SER A 175 -15.06 9.43 -11.80
N GLY A 176 -13.95 9.89 -12.39
CA GLY A 176 -13.19 11.03 -11.86
C GLY A 176 -12.33 10.75 -10.62
N THR A 177 -12.49 9.60 -9.95
CA THR A 177 -11.73 9.26 -8.75
C THR A 177 -10.43 8.52 -9.10
N GLN A 178 -9.36 8.74 -8.32
CA GLN A 178 -8.09 8.01 -8.49
C GLN A 178 -8.27 6.48 -8.44
N ALA A 179 -9.23 6.01 -7.64
CA ALA A 179 -9.57 4.60 -7.57
C ALA A 179 -10.12 4.04 -8.89
N GLY A 180 -10.86 4.84 -9.67
CA GLY A 180 -11.38 4.44 -10.98
C GLY A 180 -10.29 4.16 -12.00
N LEU A 181 -9.18 4.90 -11.95
CA LEU A 181 -7.98 4.65 -12.78
C LEU A 181 -7.31 3.31 -12.47
N ASN A 182 -7.54 2.78 -11.27
CA ASN A 182 -6.99 1.52 -10.85
C ASN A 182 -7.89 0.32 -11.18
N VAL A 183 -9.18 0.51 -11.40
CA VAL A 183 -10.08 -0.60 -11.75
C VAL A 183 -9.82 -1.05 -13.18
N ILE A 184 -9.71 -2.37 -13.39
CA ILE A 184 -9.47 -2.94 -14.72
C ILE A 184 -10.68 -3.78 -15.11
N LYS A 185 -11.40 -3.39 -16.17
CA LYS A 185 -12.53 -4.18 -16.67
C LYS A 185 -12.06 -5.56 -17.13
N GLU A 186 -12.88 -6.58 -16.89
CA GLU A 186 -12.56 -7.98 -17.27
C GLU A 186 -12.30 -8.13 -18.77
N SER A 187 -12.96 -7.35 -19.62
CA SER A 187 -12.74 -7.34 -21.08
C SER A 187 -11.44 -6.66 -21.51
N GLU A 188 -10.93 -5.73 -20.70
CA GLU A 188 -9.76 -4.91 -21.01
C GLU A 188 -8.49 -5.40 -20.29
N ALA A 189 -8.59 -6.40 -19.40
CA ALA A 189 -7.44 -6.94 -18.69
C ALA A 189 -6.47 -7.69 -19.62
N GLN A 190 -5.18 -7.40 -19.50
CA GLN A 190 -4.12 -8.14 -20.19
C GLN A 190 -3.12 -8.66 -19.16
N LEU A 191 -2.73 -9.93 -19.32
CA LEU A 191 -1.72 -10.58 -18.49
C LEU A 191 -0.41 -10.71 -19.26
N TRP A 192 0.69 -10.38 -18.60
CA TRP A 192 2.02 -10.42 -19.17
C TRP A 192 2.94 -11.30 -18.33
N TRP A 193 3.66 -12.19 -18.99
CA TRP A 193 4.67 -13.04 -18.38
C TRP A 193 5.96 -12.97 -19.20
N ALA A 194 7.09 -12.71 -18.55
CA ALA A 194 8.41 -12.60 -19.19
C ALA A 194 8.41 -11.68 -20.44
N ALA A 195 7.79 -10.50 -20.33
CA ALA A 195 7.62 -9.53 -21.43
C ALA A 195 6.84 -10.04 -22.66
N LYS A 196 6.12 -11.16 -22.53
CA LYS A 196 5.19 -11.67 -23.54
C LYS A 196 3.75 -11.59 -23.02
N GLU A 197 2.85 -11.14 -23.88
CA GLU A 197 1.42 -11.16 -23.61
C GLU A 197 0.91 -12.60 -23.59
N LEU A 198 0.20 -12.95 -22.52
CA LEU A 198 -0.56 -14.19 -22.40
C LEU A 198 -1.87 -14.01 -23.18
N ARG A 199 -1.90 -14.56 -24.39
CA ARG A 199 -3.07 -14.43 -25.28
C ARG A 199 -4.24 -15.21 -24.70
N ARG A 200 -5.39 -14.56 -24.56
CA ARG A 200 -6.63 -15.16 -24.02
C ARG A 200 -7.05 -16.46 -24.73
N THR A 201 -6.80 -16.57 -26.03
CA THR A 201 -7.17 -17.73 -26.85
C THR A 201 -6.34 -18.99 -26.58
N LYS A 202 -5.31 -18.94 -25.73
CA LYS A 202 -4.39 -20.05 -25.46
C LYS A 202 -4.58 -20.60 -24.05
N LYS A 203 -3.96 -21.75 -23.78
CA LYS A 203 -3.92 -22.33 -22.44
C LYS A 203 -2.67 -21.90 -21.68
N LEU A 204 -2.74 -21.91 -20.36
CA LEU A 204 -1.58 -21.61 -19.51
C LEU A 204 -0.42 -22.58 -19.77
N SER A 205 -0.73 -23.84 -20.07
CA SER A 205 0.23 -24.90 -20.41
C SER A 205 1.08 -24.60 -21.64
N ASP A 206 0.60 -23.78 -22.59
CA ASP A 206 1.34 -23.44 -23.79
C ASP A 206 2.54 -22.54 -23.50
N TYR A 207 2.49 -21.85 -22.35
CA TYR A 207 3.54 -20.93 -21.90
C TYR A 207 4.41 -21.57 -20.82
N VAL A 208 3.78 -22.18 -19.81
CA VAL A 208 4.47 -22.71 -18.61
C VAL A 208 4.90 -24.18 -18.81
N GLY A 209 4.37 -24.85 -19.84
CA GLY A 209 4.56 -26.27 -20.10
C GLY A 209 3.63 -27.15 -19.27
N LYS A 210 3.94 -28.45 -19.21
CA LYS A 210 3.16 -29.45 -18.45
C LYS A 210 3.52 -29.48 -16.96
N ASN A 211 4.47 -28.67 -16.51
CA ASN A 211 4.92 -28.68 -15.13
C ASN A 211 4.01 -27.84 -14.24
N GLU A 212 3.28 -28.55 -13.39
CA GLU A 212 2.33 -27.99 -12.45
C GLU A 212 2.93 -27.52 -11.11
N LYS A 213 4.24 -27.65 -10.89
CA LYS A 213 4.96 -27.15 -9.71
C LYS A 213 5.76 -25.89 -10.01
N THR A 214 5.22 -25.02 -10.85
CA THR A 214 5.89 -23.80 -11.33
C THR A 214 5.30 -22.56 -10.67
N LYS A 215 6.15 -21.60 -10.31
CA LYS A 215 5.77 -20.27 -9.87
C LYS A 215 6.11 -19.27 -10.97
N ILE A 216 5.13 -18.53 -11.45
CA ILE A 216 5.32 -17.52 -12.50
C ILE A 216 4.91 -16.14 -11.99
N ILE A 217 5.61 -15.09 -12.44
CA ILE A 217 5.28 -13.71 -12.12
C ILE A 217 4.49 -13.13 -13.29
N VAL A 218 3.24 -12.76 -13.03
CA VAL A 218 2.32 -12.24 -14.04
C VAL A 218 2.00 -10.78 -13.73
N LYS A 219 2.18 -9.91 -14.70
CA LYS A 219 1.82 -8.50 -14.59
C LYS A 219 0.45 -8.27 -15.22
N ILE A 220 -0.49 -7.69 -14.46
CA ILE A 220 -1.80 -7.25 -14.97
C ILE A 220 -1.72 -5.80 -15.46
N GLN A 221 -2.26 -5.53 -16.64
CA GLN A 221 -2.38 -4.19 -17.22
C GLN A 221 -3.71 -4.00 -17.94
N GLN A 222 -4.09 -2.74 -18.15
CA GLN A 222 -5.22 -2.39 -18.98
C GLN A 222 -4.82 -2.35 -20.46
N ARG A 223 -5.72 -2.80 -21.34
CA ARG A 223 -5.55 -2.75 -22.78
C ARG A 223 -5.25 -1.32 -23.24
N GLY A 224 -4.11 -1.16 -23.90
CA GLY A 224 -3.63 0.14 -24.40
C GLY A 224 -2.44 0.71 -23.64
N GLN A 225 -2.07 0.18 -22.47
CA GLN A 225 -0.90 0.63 -21.69
C GLN A 225 0.44 0.03 -22.17
N GLY A 226 0.44 -0.72 -23.27
CA GLY A 226 1.64 -1.32 -23.85
C GLY A 226 2.17 -2.51 -23.05
N ALA A 227 3.44 -2.86 -23.25
CA ALA A 227 4.09 -3.90 -22.45
C ALA A 227 4.53 -3.33 -21.10
N PRO A 228 4.43 -4.10 -20.00
CA PRO A 228 4.89 -3.64 -18.71
C PRO A 228 6.40 -3.43 -18.70
N ALA A 229 6.82 -2.36 -18.00
CA ALA A 229 8.23 -2.09 -17.76
C ALA A 229 8.89 -3.29 -17.07
N ARG A 230 10.13 -3.56 -17.49
CA ARG A 230 10.97 -4.59 -16.87
C ARG A 230 11.36 -4.11 -15.47
N GLU A 231 11.26 -5.01 -14.49
CA GLU A 231 11.69 -4.69 -13.12
C GLU A 231 13.20 -4.38 -13.12
N PRO A 232 13.63 -3.35 -12.38
CA PRO A 232 15.04 -3.15 -12.12
C PRO A 232 15.61 -4.40 -11.44
N ILE A 233 16.80 -4.82 -11.87
CA ILE A 233 17.46 -6.03 -11.38
C ILE A 233 17.84 -5.89 -9.89
N ILE A 234 17.95 -4.64 -9.44
CA ILE A 234 18.36 -4.26 -8.09
C ILE A 234 17.14 -3.63 -7.41
N SER A 235 16.80 -4.10 -6.21
CA SER A 235 15.72 -3.49 -5.42
C SER A 235 16.10 -2.06 -5.00
N SER A 236 15.11 -1.22 -4.68
CA SER A 236 15.38 0.15 -4.23
C SER A 236 16.21 0.20 -2.94
N GLU A 237 16.04 -0.81 -2.07
CA GLU A 237 16.78 -0.90 -0.81
C GLU A 237 18.23 -1.32 -1.05
N GLU A 238 18.46 -2.32 -1.88
CA GLU A 238 19.82 -2.70 -2.31
C GLU A 238 20.49 -1.57 -3.06
N GLN A 239 19.77 -0.82 -3.89
CA GLN A 239 20.31 0.34 -4.60
C GLN A 239 20.76 1.43 -3.61
N LYS A 240 19.99 1.68 -2.54
CA LYS A 240 20.39 2.61 -1.47
C LYS A 240 21.62 2.09 -0.73
N GLN A 241 21.66 0.81 -0.35
CA GLN A 241 22.81 0.20 0.31
C GLN A 241 24.06 0.26 -0.57
N LEU A 242 23.91 0.01 -1.87
CA LEU A 242 24.97 0.10 -2.86
C LEU A 242 25.47 1.54 -3.00
N MET A 243 24.57 2.52 -3.08
CA MET A 243 24.95 3.94 -3.09
C MET A 243 25.68 4.34 -1.80
N LEU A 244 25.22 3.89 -0.64
CA LEU A 244 25.89 4.13 0.65
C LEU A 244 27.28 3.48 0.69
N TYR A 245 27.40 2.26 0.18
CA TYR A 245 28.68 1.56 0.08
C TYR A 245 29.67 2.32 -0.82
N TYR A 246 29.23 2.76 -2.00
CA TYR A 246 30.05 3.54 -2.92
C TYR A 246 30.45 4.89 -2.34
N HIS A 247 29.52 5.58 -1.66
CA HIS A 247 29.81 6.84 -0.99
C HIS A 247 30.86 6.66 0.11
N ARG A 248 30.70 5.66 0.98
CA ARG A 248 31.67 5.33 2.02
C ARG A 248 33.04 4.97 1.43
N ARG A 249 33.06 4.17 0.36
CA ARG A 249 34.30 3.84 -0.37
C ARG A 249 34.96 5.08 -0.96
N GLN A 250 34.21 6.01 -1.53
CA GLN A 250 34.74 7.28 -2.02
C GLN A 250 35.31 8.13 -0.89
N GLU A 251 34.64 8.23 0.26
CA GLU A 251 35.18 8.94 1.42
C GLU A 251 36.46 8.29 1.96
N GLU A 252 36.51 6.96 2.02
CA GLU A 252 37.71 6.22 2.42
C GLU A 252 38.87 6.44 1.44
N LEU A 253 38.61 6.41 0.14
CA LEU A 253 39.61 6.70 -0.89
C LEU A 253 40.08 8.15 -0.82
N LYS A 254 39.16 9.11 -0.65
CA LYS A 254 39.49 10.52 -0.49
C LYS A 254 40.35 10.77 0.76
N LYS A 255 40.05 10.11 1.88
CA LYS A 255 40.88 10.16 3.09
C LYS A 255 42.26 9.54 2.88
N LEU A 256 42.37 8.49 2.07
CA LEU A 256 43.66 7.90 1.71
C LEU A 256 44.46 8.83 0.79
N GLU A 257 43.81 9.53 -0.15
CA GLU A 257 44.43 10.55 -1.00
C GLU A 257 44.84 11.81 -0.23
N GLU A 258 44.01 12.27 0.73
CA GLU A 258 44.31 13.41 1.60
C GLU A 258 45.37 13.07 2.66
N ASN A 259 45.62 11.78 2.94
CA ASN A 259 46.77 11.33 3.71
C ASN A 259 48.03 11.41 2.82
N ASP A 260 48.47 12.63 2.51
CA ASP A 260 49.82 12.86 2.01
C ASP A 260 50.83 12.30 3.04
N ASP A 261 51.81 11.52 2.56
CA ASP A 261 52.83 10.77 3.32
C ASP A 261 53.70 11.61 4.30
N ASP A 262 53.41 12.90 4.50
CA ASP A 262 54.08 13.80 5.42
C ASP A 262 53.83 13.46 6.91
N SER A 263 52.88 12.56 7.20
CA SER A 263 52.78 11.90 8.52
C SER A 263 54.08 11.20 8.93
N CYS A 264 54.85 10.67 7.97
CA CYS A 264 56.15 10.05 8.24
C CYS A 264 57.20 11.11 8.63
N LEU A 265 57.15 12.30 8.02
CA LEU A 265 58.10 13.41 8.26
C LEU A 265 57.91 14.08 9.63
N ASN A 266 56.69 14.06 10.18
CA ASN A 266 56.39 14.55 11.52
C ASN A 266 56.48 13.45 12.61
N SER A 267 56.91 12.24 12.24
CA SER A 267 57.10 11.15 13.20
C SER A 267 58.35 11.37 14.06
N PRO A 268 58.32 11.10 15.38
CA PRO A 268 59.50 11.16 16.25
C PRO A 268 60.69 10.30 15.77
N TRP A 269 60.41 9.29 14.94
CA TRP A 269 61.42 8.43 14.32
C TRP A 269 62.22 9.12 13.21
N ALA A 270 61.62 10.09 12.51
CA ALA A 270 62.25 10.81 11.39
C ALA A 270 63.12 12.00 11.86
N ASP A 271 63.09 12.33 13.17
CA ASP A 271 63.90 13.40 13.74
C ASP A 271 65.37 12.96 13.91
N ASN A 272 66.19 13.27 12.90
CA ASN A 272 67.63 12.98 12.89
C ASN A 272 68.41 13.65 14.05
N THR A 273 67.82 14.61 14.76
CA THR A 273 68.43 15.28 15.90
C THR A 273 67.95 14.74 17.26
N ALA A 274 66.99 13.82 17.28
CA ALA A 274 66.41 13.29 18.51
C ALA A 274 67.46 12.67 19.45
N LEU A 275 68.40 11.90 18.89
CA LEU A 275 69.51 11.28 19.64
C LEU A 275 70.49 12.33 20.17
N LYS A 276 70.78 13.36 19.38
CA LYS A 276 71.63 14.48 19.79
C LYS A 276 70.99 15.30 20.92
N ARG A 277 69.70 15.59 20.84
CA ARG A 277 68.94 16.25 21.93
C ARG A 277 68.91 15.39 23.20
N HIS A 278 68.80 14.07 23.05
CA HIS A 278 68.87 13.11 24.17
C HIS A 278 70.22 13.15 24.89
N PHE A 279 71.33 13.19 24.15
CA PHE A 279 72.68 13.25 24.73
C PHE A 279 73.03 14.61 25.34
N HIS A 280 72.50 15.71 24.81
CA HIS A 280 72.70 17.04 25.37
C HIS A 280 71.70 17.41 26.48
N GLY A 281 70.77 16.51 26.85
CA GLY A 281 69.81 16.72 27.95
C GLY A 281 68.69 17.72 27.65
N VAL A 282 68.49 18.09 26.38
CA VAL A 282 67.55 19.14 25.96
C VAL A 282 66.27 18.52 25.40
N LYS A 283 65.51 17.77 26.23
CA LYS A 283 64.30 17.08 25.77
C LYS A 283 63.06 17.97 25.64
N ASP A 284 62.91 19.02 26.45
CA ASP A 284 61.66 19.79 26.52
C ASP A 284 61.88 21.29 26.79
N ILE A 285 62.35 22.04 25.81
CA ILE A 285 62.32 23.51 25.88
C ILE A 285 60.99 24.00 25.31
N LYS A 286 60.07 24.42 26.19
CA LYS A 286 58.86 25.17 25.80
C LYS A 286 59.13 26.66 25.93
N TRP A 287 59.17 27.36 24.78
CA TRP A 287 59.47 28.80 24.72
C TRP A 287 58.22 29.70 24.82
N ARG A 288 57.15 29.26 25.47
CA ARG A 288 55.99 30.12 25.75
C ARG A 288 55.74 30.19 27.26
N PRO A 289 55.46 31.38 27.83
CA PRO A 289 55.04 31.49 29.23
C PRO A 289 53.73 30.72 29.42
N ARG A 290 53.53 30.13 30.60
CA ARG A 290 52.26 29.51 30.98
C ARG A 290 51.17 30.56 31.13
#